data_AF-C7BPB2-F1
#
_entry.id   AF-C7BPB2-F1
#
_cell.length_a   1.000
_cell.length_b   1.000
_cell.length_c   1.000
_cell.angle_alpha   90.00
_cell.angle_beta   90.00
_cell.angle_gamma   90.00
#
_symmetry.space_group_name_H-M   'P 1'
#
loop_
_entity.id
_entity.type
_entity.pdbx_description
1 polymer ?
#
loop_
_entity_poly.entity_id
_entity_poly.type
_entity_poly.pdbx_seq_one_letter_code
_entity_poly.pdbx_strand_id
1 'polypeptide(L)'
;MECEMPNINLDALIPREDFEIIEGNTRASSFNQNVGVKDLEIGEFFYAGLRKPDFQRETSDWSDDQLCEFIQSFIDGDLIPAVILWNSGHYRVI
;
A
#
# COMPACT_ATOMS: atom_id res chain seq x y z
N MET A 1 25.64 14.33 22.06
CA MET A 1 24.31 14.89 21.74
C MET A 1 23.76 13.97 20.67
N GLU A 2 22.99 12.97 21.07
CA GLU A 2 22.31 12.10 20.10
C GLU A 2 21.17 12.92 19.51
N CYS A 3 21.23 13.17 18.20
CA CYS A 3 20.10 13.74 17.49
C CYS A 3 19.09 12.59 17.35
N GLU A 4 17.97 12.68 18.06
CA GLU A 4 16.85 11.75 17.86
C GLU A 4 16.44 11.85 16.38
N MET A 5 16.68 10.78 15.62
CA MET A 5 16.30 10.74 14.22
C MET A 5 14.77 10.62 14.14
N PRO A 6 14.09 11.50 13.40
CA PRO A 6 12.64 11.47 13.33
C PRO A 6 12.17 10.16 12.68
N ASN A 7 11.15 9.52 13.25
CA ASN A 7 10.58 8.30 12.68
C ASN A 7 10.02 8.55 11.27
N ILE A 8 10.21 7.55 10.40
CA ILE A 8 9.78 7.60 9.01
C ILE A 8 8.27 7.36 8.93
N ASN A 9 7.58 8.26 8.24
CA ASN A 9 6.17 8.11 7.92
C ASN A 9 5.95 7.50 6.52
N LEU A 10 5.52 6.24 6.48
CA LEU A 10 5.16 5.50 5.26
C LEU A 10 3.65 5.58 4.95
N ASP A 11 2.85 6.22 5.81
CA ASP A 11 1.38 6.30 5.67
C ASP A 11 0.94 7.16 4.47
N ALA A 12 1.73 8.16 4.10
CA ALA A 12 1.38 9.18 3.12
C ALA A 12 1.47 8.72 1.66
N LEU A 13 1.79 7.45 1.41
CA LEU A 13 2.03 6.93 0.06
C LEU A 13 0.73 6.70 -0.74
N ILE A 14 -0.43 6.50 -0.10
CA ILE A 14 -1.71 6.21 -0.76
C ILE A 14 -2.82 6.96 -0.02
N PRO A 15 -3.78 7.60 -0.71
CA PRO A 15 -4.87 8.31 -0.05
C PRO A 15 -5.76 7.37 0.77
N ARG A 16 -6.23 7.87 1.92
CA ARG A 16 -7.22 7.18 2.76
C ARG A 16 -8.63 7.39 2.21
N GLU A 17 -9.47 6.36 2.28
CA GLU A 17 -10.89 6.44 1.94
C GLU A 17 -11.70 5.58 2.91
N ASP A 18 -12.92 6.05 3.21
CA ASP A 18 -13.87 5.33 4.06
C ASP A 18 -14.28 4.03 3.36
N PHE A 19 -14.30 2.92 4.10
CA PHE A 19 -14.77 1.64 3.60
C PHE A 19 -16.30 1.57 3.63
N GLU A 20 -16.99 2.59 3.12
CA GLU A 20 -18.43 2.49 2.89
C GLU A 20 -18.64 1.64 1.63
N ILE A 21 -19.36 0.53 1.80
CA ILE A 21 -19.74 -0.36 0.70
C ILE A 21 -20.73 0.40 -0.18
N ILE A 22 -20.26 1.02 -1.26
CA ILE A 22 -21.15 1.54 -2.28
C ILE A 22 -21.76 0.34 -2.99
N GLU A 23 -23.01 0.01 -2.68
CA GLU A 23 -23.82 -1.05 -3.29
C GLU A 23 -24.18 -0.76 -4.77
N GLY A 24 -23.23 -0.22 -5.54
CA GLY A 24 -23.29 -0.19 -6.99
C GLY A 24 -22.84 -1.54 -7.50
N ASN A 25 -23.73 -2.24 -8.22
CA ASN A 25 -23.48 -3.52 -8.89
C ASN A 25 -22.44 -3.40 -10.04
N THR A 26 -21.25 -2.89 -9.76
CA THR A 26 -20.10 -2.95 -10.66
C THR A 26 -19.54 -4.36 -10.57
N ARG A 27 -19.82 -5.17 -11.60
CA ARG A 27 -19.17 -6.47 -11.79
C ARG A 27 -17.69 -6.31 -11.53
N ALA A 28 -17.16 -7.02 -10.53
CA ALA A 28 -15.73 -7.06 -10.27
C ALA A 28 -15.02 -7.39 -11.60
N SER A 29 -14.38 -6.40 -12.20
CA SER A 29 -13.57 -6.63 -13.40
C SER A 29 -12.52 -7.66 -13.03
N SER A 30 -12.40 -8.73 -13.82
CA SER A 30 -11.42 -9.80 -13.58
C SER A 30 -10.04 -9.17 -13.39
N PHE A 31 -9.56 -9.17 -12.16
CA PHE A 31 -8.32 -8.52 -11.80
C PHE A 31 -7.16 -9.49 -12.03
N ASN A 32 -6.15 -9.05 -12.78
CA ASN A 32 -4.91 -9.81 -12.90
C ASN A 32 -4.28 -9.95 -11.52
N GLN A 33 -4.14 -11.19 -11.04
CA GLN A 33 -3.57 -11.47 -9.71
C GLN A 33 -2.09 -11.08 -9.59
N ASN A 34 -1.46 -10.73 -10.71
CA ASN A 34 -0.07 -10.30 -10.77
C ASN A 34 -0.04 -8.80 -11.05
N VAL A 35 0.57 -8.05 -10.13
CA VAL A 35 0.83 -6.62 -10.26
C VAL A 35 2.31 -6.46 -10.59
N GLY A 36 2.63 -5.79 -11.69
CA GLY A 36 4.00 -5.41 -12.02
C GLY A 36 4.42 -4.19 -11.21
N VAL A 37 5.72 -4.04 -10.97
CA VAL A 37 6.25 -2.83 -10.29
C VAL A 37 5.86 -1.55 -11.02
N LYS A 38 5.77 -1.60 -12.36
CA LYS A 38 5.33 -0.47 -13.19
C LYS A 38 3.92 -0.01 -12.85
N ASP A 39 3.01 -0.93 -12.52
CA ASP A 39 1.63 -0.60 -12.18
C ASP A 39 1.52 0.22 -10.87
N LEU A 40 2.56 0.17 -10.03
CA LEU A 40 2.67 0.92 -8.78
C LEU A 40 3.34 2.29 -8.96
N GLU A 41 3.73 2.67 -10.19
CA GLU A 41 4.30 3.99 -10.46
C GLU A 41 3.24 5.09 -10.36
N ILE A 42 3.64 6.26 -9.84
CA ILE A 42 2.76 7.42 -9.70
C ILE A 42 2.29 7.87 -11.08
N GLY A 43 0.97 7.93 -11.26
CA GLY A 43 0.34 8.30 -12.53
C GLY A 43 -0.25 7.09 -13.28
N GLU A 44 0.13 5.87 -12.91
CA GLU A 44 -0.49 4.68 -13.47
C GLU A 44 -1.91 4.48 -12.95
N PHE A 45 -2.77 3.93 -13.81
CA PHE A 45 -4.18 3.73 -13.51
C PHE A 45 -4.38 2.80 -12.31
N PHE A 46 -3.48 1.82 -12.15
CA PHE A 46 -3.55 0.90 -11.03
C PHE A 46 -3.29 1.62 -9.71
N TYR A 47 -2.17 2.34 -9.59
CA TYR A 47 -1.81 3.16 -8.44
C TYR A 47 -2.88 4.21 -8.11
N ALA A 48 -3.42 4.91 -9.12
CA ALA A 48 -4.45 5.94 -8.93
C ALA A 48 -5.75 5.41 -8.29
N GLY A 49 -6.05 4.11 -8.45
CA GLY A 49 -7.20 3.45 -7.86
C GLY A 49 -6.94 2.84 -6.48
N LEU A 50 -5.70 2.84 -5.98
CA LEU A 50 -5.37 2.28 -4.66
C LEU A 50 -5.86 3.22 -3.55
N ARG A 51 -6.41 2.63 -2.48
CA ARG A 51 -6.92 3.33 -1.31
C ARG A 51 -6.50 2.62 -0.04
N LYS A 52 -6.13 3.38 0.97
CA LYS A 52 -5.93 2.88 2.33
C LYS A 52 -7.25 2.97 3.10
N PRO A 53 -7.73 1.91 3.76
CA PRO A 53 -8.94 2.01 4.56
C PRO A 53 -8.67 2.86 5.79
N ASP A 54 -9.68 3.62 6.21
CA ASP A 54 -9.65 4.51 7.37
C ASP A 54 -9.28 3.77 8.68
N PHE A 55 -9.71 2.51 8.82
CA PHE A 55 -9.41 1.66 9.98
C PHE A 55 -8.02 1.01 9.98
N GLN A 56 -7.20 1.17 8.93
CA GLN A 56 -5.83 0.67 8.95
C GLN A 56 -4.94 1.57 9.83
N ARG A 57 -4.19 0.93 10.74
CA ARG A 57 -3.23 1.63 11.61
C ARG A 57 -2.24 2.45 10.79
N GLU A 58 -1.81 3.56 11.37
CA GLU A 58 -0.78 4.40 10.79
C GLU A 58 0.54 3.64 10.70
N THR A 59 1.23 3.81 9.57
CA THR A 59 2.58 3.27 9.35
C THR A 59 3.61 4.39 9.50
N SER A 60 3.62 5.01 10.67
CA SER A 60 4.42 6.22 10.98
C SER A 60 5.57 6.01 11.96
N ASP A 61 5.72 4.79 12.49
CA ASP A 61 6.64 4.46 13.58
C ASP A 61 7.77 3.51 13.14
N TRP A 62 8.42 3.84 12.02
CA TRP A 62 9.58 3.10 11.50
C TRP A 62 10.87 3.87 11.73
N SER A 63 11.91 3.20 12.24
CA SER A 63 13.26 3.77 12.25
C SER A 63 13.93 3.60 10.87
N ASP A 64 14.95 4.42 10.60
CA ASP A 64 15.75 4.30 9.37
C ASP A 64 16.38 2.90 9.22
N ASP A 65 16.88 2.33 10.31
CA ASP A 65 17.49 0.99 10.33
C ASP A 65 16.47 -0.10 9.99
N GLN A 66 15.25 -0.03 10.56
CA GLN A 66 14.18 -0.98 10.25
C GLN A 66 13.78 -0.93 8.78
N LEU A 67 13.75 0.27 8.19
CA LEU A 67 13.46 0.43 6.77
C LEU A 67 14.58 -0.18 5.90
N CYS A 68 15.84 0.04 6.27
CA CYS A 68 16.99 -0.53 5.55
C CYS A 68 16.98 -2.06 5.61
N GLU A 69 16.73 -2.64 6.79
CA GLU A 69 16.62 -4.09 6.97
C GLU A 69 15.46 -4.66 6.15
N PHE A 70 14.30 -4.00 6.14
CA PHE A 70 13.15 -4.42 5.35
C PHE A 70 13.46 -4.46 3.83
N ILE A 71 14.10 -3.42 3.31
CA ILE A 71 14.52 -3.37 1.91
C ILE A 71 15.54 -4.48 1.61
N GLN A 72 16.49 -4.70 2.52
CA GLN A 72 17.51 -5.74 2.38
C GLN A 72 16.88 -7.13 2.32
N SER A 73 15.95 -7.46 3.24
CA SER A 73 15.22 -8.75 3.22
C SER A 73 14.41 -8.95 1.95
N PHE A 74 13.86 -7.88 1.37
CA PHE A 74 13.17 -7.96 0.07
C PHE A 74 14.14 -8.28 -1.07
N ILE A 75 15.33 -7.66 -1.10
CA ILE A 75 16.36 -7.91 -2.12
C ILE A 75 16.92 -9.33 -2.01
N ASP A 76 17.14 -9.81 -0.78
CA ASP A 76 17.72 -11.13 -0.51
C ASP A 76 16.72 -12.27 -0.77
N GLY A 77 15.43 -11.96 -0.94
CA GLY A 77 14.37 -12.92 -1.22
C GLY A 77 13.82 -13.63 0.02
N ASP A 78 14.13 -13.12 1.20
CA ASP A 78 13.61 -13.63 2.48
C ASP A 78 12.12 -13.31 2.67
N LEU A 79 11.62 -12.31 1.93
CA LEU A 79 10.22 -11.92 1.92
C LEU A 79 9.53 -12.40 0.63
N ILE A 80 8.35 -13.02 0.77
CA ILE A 80 7.44 -13.23 -0.36
C ILE A 80 6.58 -11.96 -0.50
N PRO A 81 6.74 -11.17 -1.56
CA PRO A 81 5.98 -9.94 -1.70
C PRO A 81 4.55 -10.26 -2.13
N ALA A 82 3.62 -10.04 -1.21
CA ALA A 82 2.20 -10.17 -1.46
C ALA A 82 1.45 -9.04 -0.73
N VAL A 83 0.38 -8.57 -1.36
CA VAL A 83 -0.54 -7.59 -0.79
C VAL A 83 -1.95 -8.16 -0.84
N ILE A 84 -2.75 -7.87 0.17
CA ILE A 84 -4.17 -8.21 0.18
C ILE A 84 -4.90 -7.01 -0.41
N LEU A 85 -5.72 -7.24 -1.43
CA LEU A 85 -6.51 -6.19 -2.07
C LEU A 85 -7.98 -6.55 -2.05
N TRP A 86 -8.80 -5.61 -1.59
CA TRP A 86 -10.25 -5.69 -1.64
C TRP A 86 -10.75 -4.89 -2.84
N ASN A 87 -11.60 -5.51 -3.66
CA ASN A 87 -12.21 -4.84 -4.79
C ASN A 87 -13.54 -4.22 -4.36
N SER A 88 -13.61 -2.89 -4.32
CA SER A 88 -14.81 -2.11 -4.02
C SER A 88 -15.38 -1.42 -5.28
N GLY A 89 -15.19 -2.03 -6.46
CA GLY A 89 -15.69 -1.52 -7.73
C GLY A 89 -14.67 -0.62 -8.42
N HIS A 90 -14.81 0.70 -8.25
CA HIS A 90 -13.90 1.69 -8.86
C HIS A 90 -12.56 1.80 -8.12
N TYR A 91 -12.54 1.45 -6.84
CA TYR A 91 -11.35 1.52 -5.99
C TYR A 91 -10.85 0.13 -5.61
N ARG A 92 -9.56 0.08 -5.30
CA ARG A 92 -8.87 -1.09 -4.76
C ARG A 92 -8.31 -0.72 -3.40
N VAL A 93 -8.80 -1.37 -2.36
CA VAL A 93 -8.41 -1.07 -0.99
C VAL A 93 -7.30 -2.04 -0.56
N ILE A 94 -6.17 -1.51 -0.09
CA ILE A 94 -5.00 -2.27 0.39
C ILE A 94 -4.92 -2.31 1.92
#